data_AF-A0AA96UIQ1-F1
#
_entry.id   AF-A0AA96UIQ1-F1
#
_cell.length_a   1.000
_cell.length_b   1.000
_cell.length_c   1.000
_cell.angle_alpha   90.00
_cell.angle_beta   90.00
_cell.angle_gamma   90.00
#
_symmetry.space_group_name_H-M   'P 1'
#
loop_
_entity.id
_entity.type
_entity.pdbx_description
1 polymer ?
#
loop_
_entity_poly.entity_id
_entity_poly.type
_entity_poly.pdbx_seq_one_letter_code
_entity_poly.pdbx_strand_id
1 'polypeptide(L)'
;MRCEVCGHAMAKWDEPPTRWRRETWECPWCRATATTHGPELRISRSPYAPWEMRWERAVSDLLPEPGRHAYAHPRRTLCGIGRPDLSGSPFGMWGGSDEDCPACTAEALAVDARWPEHLREGFGDFLAPEPEPDPRDAPGRVPPPDELGHPATELPPARWSPHTRVLAAPPPDPYPADPYPADPYPADPDSPALDSPDPDPGHRTIGAGPAAVRLPAHWLGATIDPHRRDAHRWTVFPRHPLDTLPPLDEASFTGDYAWFGQTGGALDHRTPVTDRIAAALAADGLALPADFTALITRSRLHRCLDRAGGYWTDPVGPLPSPLHPDDRLVLLLREAQNCHLWYLYLHRDGSSAVVHTDRDLTTERSERYGPDGELVPPSPVELSWCAPSTEVFAYRFLARAALLHAIEDRGRATDLDPEHLAYLTSLTSLAHHARPRQPQDRAPTRPCS
;
A
#
# COMPACT_ATOMS: atom_id res chain seq x y z
N MET A 1 0.18 -33.96 -1.52
CA MET A 1 0.64 -33.24 -0.32
C MET A 1 -0.14 -33.75 0.90
N ARG A 2 0.47 -33.82 2.09
CA ARG A 2 -0.24 -34.11 3.36
C ARG A 2 -0.43 -32.81 4.13
N CYS A 3 -1.57 -32.67 4.77
CA CYS A 3 -1.89 -31.53 5.61
C CYS A 3 -1.12 -31.63 6.92
N GLU A 4 -0.37 -30.61 7.27
CA GLU A 4 0.44 -30.62 8.50
C GLU A 4 -0.41 -30.34 9.75
N VAL A 5 -1.58 -29.72 9.59
CA VAL A 5 -2.53 -29.48 10.68
C VAL A 5 -3.15 -30.79 11.19
N CYS A 6 -3.38 -31.77 10.31
CA CYS A 6 -4.17 -32.96 10.65
C CYS A 6 -3.71 -34.28 10.03
N GLY A 7 -2.62 -34.29 9.27
CA GLY A 7 -2.04 -35.47 8.61
C GLY A 7 -2.79 -35.99 7.37
N HIS A 8 -3.99 -35.48 7.07
CA HIS A 8 -4.83 -35.94 5.96
C HIS A 8 -4.28 -35.56 4.59
N ALA A 9 -4.64 -36.31 3.55
CA ALA A 9 -4.28 -35.95 2.18
C ALA A 9 -4.95 -34.63 1.77
N MET A 10 -4.20 -33.76 1.07
CA MET A 10 -4.72 -32.51 0.52
C MET A 10 -5.13 -32.69 -0.95
N ALA A 11 -6.15 -31.95 -1.36
CA ALA A 11 -6.59 -31.84 -2.75
C ALA A 11 -5.99 -30.58 -3.39
N LYS A 12 -5.53 -30.71 -4.64
CA LYS A 12 -5.05 -29.58 -5.43
C LYS A 12 -6.24 -28.85 -6.03
N TRP A 13 -6.24 -27.52 -5.99
CA TRP A 13 -7.20 -26.69 -6.71
C TRP A 13 -6.95 -26.76 -8.22
N ASP A 14 -8.01 -26.86 -9.00
CA ASP A 14 -7.96 -26.87 -10.47
C ASP A 14 -8.00 -25.43 -11.02
N GLU A 15 -7.01 -24.64 -10.60
CA GLU A 15 -6.81 -23.27 -11.06
C GLU A 15 -5.52 -23.17 -11.87
N PRO A 16 -5.50 -22.36 -12.95
CA PRO A 16 -4.27 -22.11 -13.68
C PRO A 16 -3.25 -21.43 -12.78
N PRO A 17 -1.95 -21.78 -12.88
CA PRO A 17 -0.90 -21.10 -12.13
C PRO A 17 -0.84 -19.62 -12.52
N THR A 18 -0.65 -18.75 -11.53
CA THR A 18 -0.35 -17.33 -11.73
C THR A 18 1.14 -17.06 -11.51
N ARG A 19 1.59 -15.84 -11.82
CA ARG A 19 2.97 -15.41 -11.54
C ARG A 19 3.37 -15.53 -10.07
N TRP A 20 2.40 -15.44 -9.16
CA TRP A 20 2.60 -15.45 -7.70
C TRP A 20 2.25 -16.79 -7.04
N ARG A 21 1.42 -17.61 -7.69
CA ARG A 21 0.84 -18.84 -7.15
C ARG A 21 0.95 -19.96 -8.17
N ARG A 22 1.75 -20.98 -7.87
CA ARG A 22 1.90 -22.17 -8.73
C ARG A 22 0.76 -23.14 -8.53
N GLU A 23 0.50 -23.49 -7.29
CA GLU A 23 -0.50 -24.47 -6.90
C GLU A 23 -1.07 -24.08 -5.53
N THR A 24 -2.39 -24.13 -5.41
CA THR A 24 -3.06 -24.12 -4.11
C THR A 24 -3.55 -25.52 -3.80
N TRP A 25 -3.31 -25.95 -2.58
CA TRP A 25 -3.74 -27.21 -2.02
C TRP A 25 -4.60 -26.91 -0.81
N GLU A 26 -5.62 -27.72 -0.60
CA GLU A 26 -6.52 -27.59 0.54
C GLU A 26 -6.75 -28.96 1.18
N CYS A 27 -6.75 -29.01 2.50
CA CYS A 27 -7.18 -30.20 3.22
C CYS A 27 -8.71 -30.27 3.25
N PRO A 28 -9.34 -31.31 2.68
CA PRO A 28 -10.80 -31.44 2.72
C PRO A 28 -11.36 -31.65 4.14
N TRP A 29 -10.51 -32.02 5.11
CA TRP A 29 -10.92 -32.29 6.48
C TRP A 29 -10.88 -31.03 7.38
N CYS A 30 -9.72 -30.37 7.52
CA CYS A 30 -9.59 -29.16 8.34
C CYS A 30 -9.60 -27.85 7.54
N ARG A 31 -9.65 -27.90 6.22
CA ARG A 31 -9.69 -26.73 5.33
C ARG A 31 -8.44 -25.84 5.39
N ALA A 32 -7.37 -26.33 5.99
CA ALA A 32 -6.07 -25.68 5.90
C ALA A 32 -5.59 -25.65 4.45
N THR A 33 -5.13 -24.49 4.01
CA THR A 33 -4.61 -24.25 2.67
C THR A 33 -3.08 -24.17 2.70
N ALA A 34 -2.46 -24.71 1.66
CA ALA A 34 -1.05 -24.56 1.37
C ALA A 34 -0.91 -24.03 -0.05
N THR A 35 -0.24 -22.90 -0.19
CA THR A 35 0.01 -22.26 -1.48
C THR A 35 1.49 -22.35 -1.79
N THR A 36 1.81 -22.90 -2.95
CA THR A 36 3.19 -22.89 -3.48
C THR A 36 3.41 -21.59 -4.27
N HIS A 37 4.40 -20.81 -3.86
CA HIS A 37 4.73 -19.53 -4.46
C HIS A 37 6.01 -19.62 -5.30
N GLY A 38 6.00 -18.90 -6.42
CA GLY A 38 7.19 -18.62 -7.20
C GLY A 38 7.90 -19.85 -7.82
N PRO A 39 9.14 -19.67 -8.28
CA PRO A 39 9.97 -20.75 -8.81
C PRO A 39 10.49 -21.69 -7.72
N GLU A 40 10.81 -21.14 -6.55
CA GLU A 40 11.42 -21.79 -5.38
C GLU A 40 10.47 -22.72 -4.60
N LEU A 41 9.24 -22.94 -5.11
CA LEU A 41 8.20 -23.76 -4.47
C LEU A 41 7.98 -23.42 -2.99
N ARG A 42 8.18 -22.15 -2.60
CA ARG A 42 7.97 -21.71 -1.21
C ARG A 42 6.53 -22.01 -0.83
N ILE A 43 6.35 -22.84 0.19
CA ILE A 43 5.02 -23.19 0.69
C ILE A 43 4.62 -22.13 1.72
N SER A 44 3.70 -21.26 1.35
CA SER A 44 2.94 -20.45 2.31
C SER A 44 1.76 -21.26 2.81
N ARG A 45 1.45 -21.12 4.08
CA ARG A 45 0.32 -21.79 4.73
C ARG A 45 -0.55 -20.72 5.35
N SER A 46 -1.86 -20.84 5.17
CA SER A 46 -2.76 -19.91 5.84
C SER A 46 -2.71 -20.16 7.35
N PRO A 47 -2.49 -19.12 8.17
CA PRO A 47 -2.51 -19.26 9.61
C PRO A 47 -3.91 -19.67 10.09
N TYR A 48 -4.01 -20.14 11.32
CA TYR A 48 -5.32 -20.30 11.95
C TYR A 48 -6.01 -18.93 12.03
N ALA A 49 -7.25 -18.88 11.53
CA ALA A 49 -8.21 -17.81 11.78
C ALA A 49 -9.46 -18.40 12.44
N PRO A 50 -10.07 -17.72 13.43
CA PRO A 50 -11.38 -18.12 13.97
C PRO A 50 -12.43 -18.27 12.86
N TRP A 51 -13.44 -19.12 13.07
CA TRP A 51 -14.42 -19.45 12.03
C TRP A 51 -15.12 -18.21 11.45
N GLU A 52 -15.38 -17.18 12.25
CA GLU A 52 -15.99 -15.91 11.83
C GLU A 52 -15.08 -15.00 10.99
N MET A 53 -13.77 -15.28 10.97
CA MET A 53 -12.76 -14.55 10.19
C MET A 53 -12.07 -15.41 9.13
N ARG A 54 -12.50 -16.66 8.95
CA ARG A 54 -11.83 -17.59 8.02
C ARG A 54 -12.42 -17.59 6.62
N TRP A 55 -13.71 -17.29 6.51
CA TRP A 55 -14.46 -17.52 5.28
C TRP A 55 -14.82 -16.20 4.61
N GLU A 56 -14.76 -16.18 3.29
CA GLU A 56 -15.32 -15.10 2.49
C GLU A 56 -16.81 -15.35 2.24
N ARG A 57 -17.60 -14.30 2.02
CA ARG A 57 -18.98 -14.45 1.57
C ARG A 57 -18.99 -14.94 0.13
N ALA A 58 -19.76 -15.97 -0.17
CA ALA A 58 -19.95 -16.44 -1.54
C ALA A 58 -20.82 -15.45 -2.34
N VAL A 59 -20.42 -15.15 -3.57
CA VAL A 59 -21.14 -14.25 -4.49
C VAL A 59 -21.41 -15.01 -5.79
N SER A 60 -22.66 -14.95 -6.24
CA SER A 60 -23.13 -15.40 -7.56
C SER A 60 -24.57 -14.93 -7.76
N ASP A 61 -24.92 -14.56 -8.98
CA ASP A 61 -26.27 -14.10 -9.35
C ASP A 61 -27.34 -15.20 -9.23
N LEU A 62 -26.91 -16.46 -9.05
CA LEU A 62 -27.76 -17.65 -9.01
C LEU A 62 -27.72 -18.36 -7.65
N LEU A 63 -27.21 -17.68 -6.61
CA LEU A 63 -27.35 -18.16 -5.24
C LEU A 63 -28.82 -18.05 -4.82
N PRO A 64 -29.42 -19.14 -4.32
CA PRO A 64 -30.79 -19.09 -3.80
C PRO A 64 -30.82 -18.25 -2.52
N GLU A 65 -31.72 -17.27 -2.40
CA GLU A 65 -32.00 -16.62 -1.10
C GLU A 65 -33.06 -17.41 -0.30
N PRO A 66 -33.00 -17.42 1.05
CA PRO A 66 -32.28 -16.48 1.91
C PRO A 66 -31.10 -17.11 2.67
N GLY A 67 -29.99 -16.37 2.71
CA GLY A 67 -28.86 -16.65 3.59
C GLY A 67 -27.53 -16.25 2.96
N ARG A 68 -26.68 -15.54 3.72
CA ARG A 68 -25.29 -15.33 3.31
C ARG A 68 -24.58 -16.68 3.38
N HIS A 69 -23.98 -17.12 2.28
CA HIS A 69 -23.23 -18.39 2.25
C HIS A 69 -21.73 -18.16 2.38
N ALA A 70 -21.02 -19.10 3.01
CA ALA A 70 -19.57 -19.11 3.09
C ALA A 70 -18.97 -19.69 1.80
N TYR A 71 -17.98 -19.02 1.21
CA TYR A 71 -17.16 -19.54 0.13
C TYR A 71 -16.06 -20.43 0.71
N ALA A 72 -15.98 -21.69 0.26
CA ALA A 72 -15.11 -22.70 0.87
C ALA A 72 -13.97 -23.19 -0.04
N HIS A 73 -14.34 -23.57 -1.26
CA HIS A 73 -13.46 -24.12 -2.28
C HIS A 73 -13.78 -23.39 -3.60
N PRO A 74 -12.86 -23.31 -4.58
CA PRO A 74 -13.17 -22.91 -5.94
C PRO A 74 -14.54 -23.42 -6.37
N ARG A 75 -15.44 -22.47 -6.63
CA ARG A 75 -16.78 -22.72 -7.16
C ARG A 75 -17.74 -23.49 -6.25
N ARG A 76 -17.50 -23.55 -4.92
CA ARG A 76 -18.39 -24.23 -3.96
C ARG A 76 -18.49 -23.54 -2.60
N THR A 77 -19.70 -23.49 -2.04
CA THR A 77 -19.97 -23.01 -0.67
C THR A 77 -19.67 -24.10 0.39
N LEU A 78 -19.54 -23.72 1.67
CA LEU A 78 -19.40 -24.69 2.76
C LEU A 78 -20.56 -25.69 2.84
N CYS A 79 -21.79 -25.21 2.62
CA CYS A 79 -22.97 -26.08 2.60
C CYS A 79 -23.12 -26.93 1.33
N GLY A 80 -22.14 -26.91 0.42
CA GLY A 80 -22.05 -27.82 -0.73
C GLY A 80 -22.69 -27.31 -2.02
N ILE A 81 -23.15 -26.06 -2.08
CA ILE A 81 -23.67 -25.47 -3.32
C ILE A 81 -22.50 -25.23 -4.27
N GLY A 82 -22.47 -25.93 -5.40
CA GLY A 82 -21.47 -25.75 -6.45
C GLY A 82 -22.02 -24.98 -7.64
N ARG A 83 -21.33 -23.92 -8.08
CA ARG A 83 -21.68 -23.16 -9.29
C ARG A 83 -20.43 -22.67 -10.02
N PRO A 84 -20.42 -22.66 -11.37
CA PRO A 84 -19.24 -22.26 -12.14
C PRO A 84 -18.87 -20.77 -11.98
N ASP A 85 -19.85 -19.92 -11.69
CA ASP A 85 -19.74 -18.47 -11.48
C ASP A 85 -19.57 -18.07 -10.01
N LEU A 86 -19.56 -19.04 -9.07
CA LEU A 86 -19.39 -18.74 -7.64
C LEU A 86 -17.97 -18.23 -7.37
N SER A 87 -17.88 -17.07 -6.76
CA SER A 87 -16.63 -16.48 -6.26
C SER A 87 -16.72 -16.15 -4.77
N GLY A 88 -15.56 -15.98 -4.14
CA GLY A 88 -15.47 -15.32 -2.85
C GLY A 88 -15.61 -13.81 -3.00
N SER A 89 -16.28 -13.17 -2.05
CA SER A 89 -16.48 -11.73 -2.00
C SER A 89 -15.14 -11.05 -1.74
N PRO A 90 -14.66 -10.18 -2.65
CA PRO A 90 -13.40 -9.46 -2.45
C PRO A 90 -13.46 -8.43 -1.31
N PHE A 91 -14.66 -8.15 -0.78
CA PHE A 91 -14.90 -7.06 0.18
C PHE A 91 -15.54 -7.51 1.49
N GLY A 92 -15.84 -8.81 1.68
CA GLY A 92 -16.72 -9.25 2.77
C GLY A 92 -16.38 -10.62 3.32
N MET A 93 -15.97 -10.65 4.59
CA MET A 93 -15.92 -11.87 5.38
C MET A 93 -17.33 -12.40 5.66
N TRP A 94 -17.40 -13.69 5.89
CA TRP A 94 -18.61 -14.43 6.21
C TRP A 94 -18.50 -15.01 7.62
N GLY A 95 -19.60 -14.92 8.38
CA GLY A 95 -19.68 -15.38 9.76
C GLY A 95 -20.11 -14.26 10.73
N GLY A 96 -20.82 -14.65 11.79
CA GLY A 96 -21.21 -13.78 12.89
C GLY A 96 -22.52 -12.99 12.69
N SER A 97 -23.29 -13.28 11.64
CA SER A 97 -24.57 -12.62 11.35
C SER A 97 -25.75 -13.58 11.49
N ASP A 98 -26.89 -13.08 11.97
CA ASP A 98 -28.15 -13.83 12.03
C ASP A 98 -28.71 -14.21 10.64
N GLU A 99 -28.20 -13.57 9.57
CA GLU A 99 -28.54 -13.86 8.17
C GLU A 99 -27.63 -14.93 7.54
N ASP A 100 -26.65 -15.47 8.27
CA ASP A 100 -25.75 -16.48 7.74
C ASP A 100 -26.45 -17.84 7.57
N CYS A 101 -26.13 -18.53 6.47
CA CYS A 101 -26.68 -19.85 6.18
C CYS A 101 -26.37 -20.84 7.33
N PRO A 102 -27.38 -21.40 8.03
CA PRO A 102 -27.14 -22.25 9.19
C PRO A 102 -26.29 -23.48 8.91
N ALA A 103 -26.40 -24.04 7.70
CA ALA A 103 -25.59 -25.18 7.26
C ALA A 103 -24.11 -24.80 7.06
N CYS A 104 -23.83 -23.61 6.53
CA CYS A 104 -22.47 -23.09 6.47
C CYS A 104 -21.93 -22.86 7.89
N THR A 105 -22.73 -22.33 8.81
CA THR A 105 -22.33 -22.07 10.21
C THR A 105 -21.98 -23.35 10.94
N ALA A 106 -22.81 -24.38 10.80
CA ALA A 106 -22.54 -25.69 11.38
C ALA A 106 -21.23 -26.30 10.84
N GLU A 107 -20.98 -26.25 9.53
CA GLU A 107 -19.73 -26.77 8.96
C GLU A 107 -18.53 -25.91 9.35
N ALA A 108 -18.65 -24.58 9.39
CA ALA A 108 -17.58 -23.69 9.80
C ALA A 108 -17.13 -23.98 11.25
N LEU A 109 -18.08 -24.14 12.18
CA LEU A 109 -17.82 -24.54 13.56
C LEU A 109 -17.20 -25.95 13.65
N ALA A 110 -17.69 -26.90 12.84
CA ALA A 110 -17.12 -28.23 12.79
C ALA A 110 -15.68 -28.22 12.27
N VAL A 111 -15.38 -27.42 11.25
CA VAL A 111 -14.03 -27.22 10.73
C VAL A 111 -13.14 -26.56 11.78
N ASP A 112 -13.64 -25.55 12.49
CA ASP A 112 -12.90 -24.89 13.56
C ASP A 112 -12.51 -25.86 14.68
N ALA A 113 -13.46 -26.68 15.13
CA ALA A 113 -13.23 -27.72 16.13
C ALA A 113 -12.18 -28.76 15.72
N ARG A 114 -11.98 -28.99 14.41
CA ARG A 114 -10.97 -29.91 13.87
C ARG A 114 -9.54 -29.38 13.96
N TRP A 115 -9.32 -28.08 14.16
CA TRP A 115 -7.98 -27.52 14.30
C TRP A 115 -7.40 -27.82 15.69
N PRO A 116 -6.16 -28.34 15.79
CA PRO A 116 -5.50 -28.56 17.08
C PRO A 116 -5.39 -27.28 17.90
N GLU A 117 -5.68 -27.34 19.20
CA GLU A 117 -5.68 -26.17 20.10
C GLU A 117 -4.35 -25.40 20.10
N HIS A 118 -3.22 -26.12 20.12
CA HIS A 118 -1.88 -25.51 20.10
C HIS A 118 -1.56 -24.74 18.80
N LEU A 119 -2.32 -24.95 17.71
CA LEU A 119 -2.19 -24.17 16.47
C LEU A 119 -3.17 -23.00 16.41
N ARG A 120 -4.09 -22.88 17.37
CA ARG A 120 -5.00 -21.72 17.50
C ARG A 120 -4.35 -20.57 18.27
N GLU A 121 -3.37 -20.89 19.12
CA GLU A 121 -2.57 -19.94 19.89
C GLU A 121 -1.41 -19.38 19.03
N GLY A 122 -1.73 -18.58 18.02
CA GLY A 122 -0.72 -18.07 17.07
C GLY A 122 -1.33 -17.52 15.80
N PHE A 123 -2.18 -16.49 15.94
CA PHE A 123 -2.74 -15.81 14.78
C PHE A 123 -1.61 -15.22 13.93
N GLY A 124 -1.41 -15.77 12.72
CA GLY A 124 -0.45 -15.22 11.75
C GLY A 124 0.92 -15.88 11.68
N ASP A 125 1.22 -16.91 12.49
CA ASP A 125 2.53 -17.55 12.45
C ASP A 125 2.67 -18.50 11.24
N PHE A 126 3.40 -18.06 10.23
CA PHE A 126 3.75 -18.88 9.07
C PHE A 126 4.74 -19.97 9.49
N LEU A 127 4.39 -21.24 9.28
CA LEU A 127 5.37 -22.33 9.36
C LEU A 127 6.34 -22.19 8.16
N ALA A 128 7.54 -21.66 8.39
CA ALA A 128 8.56 -21.54 7.36
C ALA A 128 9.17 -22.92 7.05
N PRO A 129 9.22 -23.38 5.78
CA PRO A 129 10.02 -24.55 5.42
C PRO A 129 11.52 -24.24 5.51
N GLU A 130 12.35 -25.28 5.67
CA GLU A 130 13.80 -25.16 5.46
C GLU A 130 14.09 -24.78 3.98
N PRO A 131 15.10 -23.94 3.72
CA PRO A 131 15.38 -23.45 2.38
C PRO A 131 15.93 -24.57 1.48
N GLU A 132 15.22 -24.87 0.40
CA GLU A 132 15.77 -25.63 -0.74
C GLU A 132 16.48 -24.69 -1.73
N PRO A 133 17.47 -25.20 -2.50
CA PRO A 133 18.19 -24.41 -3.49
C PRO A 133 17.28 -23.91 -4.63
N ASP A 134 17.64 -22.73 -5.12
CA ASP A 134 16.90 -21.88 -6.03
C ASP A 134 16.76 -22.43 -7.45
N PRO A 135 15.54 -22.69 -7.95
CA PRO A 135 15.30 -23.22 -9.30
C PRO A 135 15.52 -22.21 -10.44
N ARG A 136 15.95 -20.98 -10.15
CA ARG A 136 16.34 -19.97 -11.17
C ARG A 136 17.52 -20.40 -12.05
N ASP A 137 18.25 -21.44 -11.66
CA ASP A 137 19.39 -21.97 -12.43
C ASP A 137 19.04 -23.09 -13.43
N ALA A 138 17.76 -23.45 -13.61
CA ALA A 138 17.36 -24.52 -14.53
C ALA A 138 17.18 -24.00 -15.98
N PRO A 139 18.01 -24.42 -16.95
CA PRO A 139 17.93 -23.93 -18.33
C PRO A 139 16.64 -24.39 -19.03
N GLY A 140 15.93 -23.45 -19.68
CA GLY A 140 14.80 -23.74 -20.60
C GLY A 140 13.38 -23.43 -20.10
N ARG A 141 13.21 -22.77 -18.95
CA ARG A 141 11.88 -22.47 -18.38
C ARG A 141 11.20 -21.26 -19.03
N VAL A 142 9.91 -21.39 -19.34
CA VAL A 142 9.02 -20.29 -19.76
C VAL A 142 8.18 -19.81 -18.55
N PRO A 143 8.18 -18.51 -18.20
CA PRO A 143 7.32 -17.96 -17.16
C PRO A 143 5.83 -18.14 -17.48
N PRO A 144 4.96 -18.48 -16.50
CA PRO A 144 3.53 -18.52 -16.73
C PRO A 144 3.01 -17.14 -17.12
N PRO A 145 1.93 -17.04 -17.93
CA PRO A 145 1.33 -15.76 -18.26
C PRO A 145 0.80 -15.04 -17.00
N ASP A 146 0.65 -13.73 -17.09
CA ASP A 146 0.01 -12.92 -16.07
C ASP A 146 -1.49 -13.20 -15.96
N GLU A 147 -2.16 -12.56 -15.00
CA GLU A 147 -3.59 -12.72 -14.71
C GLU A 147 -4.50 -12.31 -15.87
N LEU A 148 -3.97 -11.63 -16.89
CA LEU A 148 -4.66 -11.23 -18.11
C LEU A 148 -4.32 -12.15 -19.31
N GLY A 149 -3.52 -13.20 -19.09
CA GLY A 149 -3.11 -14.14 -20.12
C GLY A 149 -1.92 -13.68 -20.97
N HIS A 150 -1.23 -12.60 -20.59
CA HIS A 150 -0.06 -12.11 -21.32
C HIS A 150 1.22 -12.80 -20.85
N PRO A 151 2.21 -13.06 -21.73
CA PRO A 151 3.48 -13.65 -21.30
C PRO A 151 4.10 -12.79 -20.19
N ALA A 152 4.41 -13.40 -19.04
CA ALA A 152 5.04 -12.67 -17.94
C ALA A 152 6.39 -12.14 -18.40
N THR A 153 6.45 -10.83 -18.59
CA THR A 153 7.71 -10.15 -18.84
C THR A 153 8.48 -10.20 -17.53
N GLU A 154 9.58 -10.97 -17.49
CA GLU A 154 10.52 -10.85 -16.38
C GLU A 154 11.00 -9.41 -16.34
N LEU A 155 10.55 -8.70 -15.31
CA LEU A 155 11.02 -7.37 -15.05
C LEU A 155 12.46 -7.53 -14.54
N PRO A 156 13.45 -6.83 -15.14
CA PRO A 156 14.82 -6.92 -14.66
C PRO A 156 14.87 -6.51 -13.18
N PRO A 157 15.86 -7.02 -12.42
CA PRO A 157 16.14 -6.48 -11.10
C PRO A 157 16.27 -4.96 -11.22
N ALA A 158 15.57 -4.23 -10.35
CA ALA A 158 15.70 -2.78 -10.30
C ALA A 158 17.15 -2.48 -9.92
N ARG A 159 17.97 -2.12 -10.89
CA ARG A 159 19.30 -1.58 -10.63
C ARG A 159 19.11 -0.09 -10.48
N TRP A 160 19.14 0.37 -9.24
CA TRP A 160 18.98 1.77 -8.91
C TRP A 160 20.18 2.55 -9.43
N SER A 161 19.96 3.82 -9.78
CA SER A 161 21.02 4.74 -10.17
C SER A 161 22.12 4.81 -9.09
N PRO A 162 23.41 4.93 -9.45
CA PRO A 162 24.49 5.10 -8.47
C PRO A 162 24.48 6.48 -7.79
N HIS A 163 23.75 7.46 -8.34
CA HIS A 163 23.57 8.78 -7.75
C HIS A 163 22.42 8.77 -6.73
N THR A 164 22.72 9.05 -5.46
CA THR A 164 21.72 9.14 -4.39
C THR A 164 20.83 10.36 -4.57
N ARG A 165 19.52 10.15 -4.50
CA ARG A 165 18.51 11.23 -4.44
C ARG A 165 18.12 11.59 -3.02
N VAL A 166 18.68 10.91 -2.03
CA VAL A 166 18.50 11.24 -0.62
C VAL A 166 19.48 12.35 -0.26
N LEU A 167 18.95 13.47 0.22
CA LEU A 167 19.75 14.60 0.69
C LEU A 167 20.29 14.31 2.10
N ALA A 168 21.52 14.75 2.36
CA ALA A 168 22.18 14.57 3.67
C ALA A 168 21.50 15.40 4.78
N ALA A 169 20.83 16.47 4.42
CA ALA A 169 20.01 17.32 5.27
C ALA A 169 18.81 17.83 4.43
N PRO A 170 17.69 18.25 5.06
CA PRO A 170 16.62 18.91 4.33
C PRO A 170 17.18 20.09 3.52
N PRO A 171 16.73 20.31 2.28
CA PRO A 171 17.15 21.48 1.53
C PRO A 171 16.78 22.75 2.34
N PRO A 172 17.59 23.81 2.28
CA PRO A 172 17.23 25.08 2.89
C PRO A 172 15.88 25.52 2.34
N ASP A 173 15.01 26.05 3.21
CA ASP A 173 13.69 26.53 2.83
C ASP A 173 13.82 27.50 1.64
N PRO A 174 13.10 27.28 0.52
CA PRO A 174 13.12 28.21 -0.61
C PRO A 174 12.62 29.61 -0.24
N TYR A 175 11.97 29.75 0.93
CA TYR A 175 11.63 31.03 1.55
C TYR A 175 12.55 31.27 2.75
N PRO A 176 13.76 31.84 2.57
CA PRO A 176 14.56 32.25 3.71
C PRO A 176 13.75 33.26 4.53
N ALA A 177 13.61 33.00 5.82
CA ALA A 177 13.19 34.01 6.78
C ALA A 177 14.00 35.28 6.51
N ASP A 178 13.29 36.37 6.22
CA ASP A 178 13.85 37.64 5.77
C ASP A 178 15.05 38.04 6.67
N PRO A 179 16.26 38.31 6.12
CA PRO A 179 17.45 38.55 6.93
C PRO A 179 17.47 39.93 7.59
N TYR A 180 16.33 40.61 7.70
CA TYR A 180 16.26 41.90 8.37
C TYR A 180 16.47 41.69 9.87
N PRO A 181 17.54 42.27 10.46
CA PRO A 181 17.67 42.32 11.90
C PRO A 181 16.44 43.06 12.44
N ALA A 182 15.81 42.50 13.48
CA ALA A 182 14.68 43.10 14.18
C ALA A 182 14.88 44.62 14.31
N ASP A 183 14.10 45.38 13.57
CA ASP A 183 14.17 46.84 13.54
C ASP A 183 13.87 47.33 14.97
N PRO A 184 14.73 48.15 15.61
CA PRO A 184 14.57 48.52 17.02
C PRO A 184 13.49 49.59 17.24
N TYR A 185 12.62 49.83 16.26
CA TYR A 185 11.53 50.79 16.40
C TYR A 185 10.32 50.15 17.09
N PRO A 186 9.76 50.78 18.13
CA PRO A 186 8.53 50.30 18.75
C PRO A 186 7.41 50.30 17.70
N ALA A 187 6.75 49.15 17.57
CA ALA A 187 5.67 48.92 16.63
C ALA A 187 4.63 50.05 16.70
N ASP A 188 4.34 50.64 15.54
CA ASP A 188 3.21 51.54 15.35
C ASP A 188 1.91 50.74 15.59
N PRO A 189 1.10 51.08 16.61
CA PRO A 189 -0.10 50.32 16.96
C PRO A 189 -1.18 50.35 15.87
N ASP A 190 -1.03 51.20 14.85
CA ASP A 190 -1.98 51.32 13.74
C ASP A 190 -1.48 50.68 12.42
N SER A 191 -0.34 49.97 12.43
CA SER A 191 0.08 49.19 11.26
C SER A 191 -0.75 47.90 11.14
N PRO A 192 -1.48 47.68 10.02
CA PRO A 192 -2.18 46.42 9.80
C PRO A 192 -1.12 45.32 9.71
N ALA A 193 -1.20 44.36 10.62
CA ALA A 193 -0.39 43.15 10.57
C ALA A 193 -0.62 42.49 9.20
N LEU A 194 0.40 42.57 8.33
CA LEU A 194 0.51 41.66 7.20
C LEU A 194 0.83 40.30 7.82
N ASP A 195 -0.21 39.50 8.03
CA ASP A 195 -0.13 38.08 8.34
C ASP A 195 0.59 37.38 7.18
N SER A 196 1.93 37.44 7.16
CA SER A 196 2.72 36.48 6.42
C SER A 196 2.52 35.13 7.12
N PRO A 197 1.92 34.13 6.46
CA PRO A 197 1.74 32.82 7.07
C PRO A 197 3.13 32.20 7.21
N ASP A 198 3.60 32.08 8.46
CA ASP A 198 4.71 31.21 8.78
C ASP A 198 4.39 29.82 8.19
N PRO A 199 5.31 29.18 7.45
CA PRO A 199 5.03 27.90 6.82
C PRO A 199 4.82 26.85 7.91
N ASP A 200 3.55 26.52 8.22
CA ASP A 200 3.31 25.41 9.14
C ASP A 200 3.79 24.10 8.47
N PRO A 201 4.85 23.48 9.04
CA PRO A 201 5.64 22.46 8.38
C PRO A 201 4.84 21.16 8.14
N GLY A 202 3.71 20.99 8.85
CA GLY A 202 2.84 19.83 8.76
C GLY A 202 1.89 19.85 7.56
N HIS A 203 1.88 20.91 6.75
CA HIS A 203 1.02 21.02 5.57
C HIS A 203 1.82 21.26 4.29
N ARG A 204 1.22 20.88 3.16
CA ARG A 204 1.70 21.19 1.81
C ARG A 204 0.56 21.77 0.98
N THR A 205 0.94 22.58 0.00
CA THR A 205 0.01 23.31 -0.85
C THR A 205 0.05 22.76 -2.26
N ILE A 206 -1.12 22.56 -2.86
CA ILE A 206 -1.29 22.24 -4.28
C ILE A 206 -1.90 23.48 -4.95
N GLY A 207 -1.25 23.96 -5.99
CA GLY A 207 -1.65 25.17 -6.71
C GLY A 207 -1.17 26.47 -6.10
N ALA A 208 -1.47 27.57 -6.79
CA ALA A 208 -1.11 28.92 -6.39
C ALA A 208 -2.32 29.83 -6.17
N GLY A 209 -2.11 30.89 -5.37
CA GLY A 209 -3.10 31.93 -5.14
C GLY A 209 -4.23 31.51 -4.18
N PRO A 210 -5.37 32.24 -4.18
CA PRO A 210 -6.42 32.06 -3.18
C PRO A 210 -7.21 30.75 -3.32
N ALA A 211 -7.09 30.07 -4.46
CA ALA A 211 -7.71 28.76 -4.70
C ALA A 211 -6.81 27.58 -4.30
N ALA A 212 -5.58 27.87 -3.84
CA ALA A 212 -4.62 26.83 -3.51
C ALA A 212 -5.14 25.93 -2.37
N VAL A 213 -4.90 24.63 -2.53
CA VAL A 213 -5.40 23.62 -1.61
C VAL A 213 -4.30 23.24 -0.63
N ARG A 214 -4.55 23.49 0.66
CA ARG A 214 -3.60 23.19 1.73
C ARG A 214 -4.02 21.91 2.46
N LEU A 215 -3.14 20.91 2.46
CA LEU A 215 -3.42 19.57 3.01
C LEU A 215 -2.38 19.17 4.06
N PRO A 216 -2.78 18.39 5.09
CA PRO A 216 -1.82 17.79 6.01
C PRO A 216 -0.89 16.86 5.22
N ALA A 217 0.40 16.93 5.51
CA ALA A 217 1.45 16.29 4.74
C ALA A 217 2.03 15.09 5.49
N HIS A 218 1.66 13.89 5.07
CA HIS A 218 2.15 12.66 5.69
C HIS A 218 2.33 11.52 4.69
N TRP A 219 3.20 10.59 5.07
CA TRP A 219 3.36 9.33 4.40
C TRP A 219 2.67 8.24 5.18
N LEU A 220 1.80 7.50 4.51
CA LEU A 220 1.25 6.27 5.05
C LEU A 220 2.13 5.09 4.61
N GLY A 221 2.65 4.32 5.56
CA GLY A 221 3.38 3.10 5.24
C GLY A 221 4.03 2.43 6.45
N ALA A 222 4.46 1.19 6.26
CA ALA A 222 5.15 0.41 7.27
C ALA A 222 6.33 1.19 7.87
N THR A 223 6.48 1.16 9.19
CA THR A 223 7.62 1.79 9.88
C THR A 223 8.89 0.99 9.59
N ILE A 224 9.88 1.67 9.03
CA ILE A 224 11.24 1.14 8.93
C ILE A 224 11.98 1.62 10.17
N ASP A 225 11.96 0.81 11.23
CA ASP A 225 12.70 1.09 12.46
C ASP A 225 13.95 0.19 12.50
N PRO A 226 15.17 0.75 12.38
CA PRO A 226 16.41 -0.02 12.41
C PRO A 226 16.68 -0.69 13.77
N HIS A 227 15.90 -0.37 14.82
CA HIS A 227 16.09 -0.86 16.18
C HIS A 227 15.00 -1.82 16.67
N ARG A 228 13.87 -1.98 15.95
CA ARG A 228 12.81 -2.92 16.35
C ARG A 228 13.10 -4.33 15.83
N ARG A 229 13.31 -5.25 16.77
CA ARG A 229 13.41 -6.70 16.51
C ARG A 229 12.05 -7.37 16.23
N ASP A 230 10.95 -6.66 16.50
CA ASP A 230 9.58 -7.17 16.40
C ASP A 230 8.90 -6.69 15.09
N ALA A 231 9.57 -6.89 13.95
CA ALA A 231 9.10 -6.53 12.62
C ALA A 231 7.79 -7.23 12.18
N HIS A 232 7.24 -8.11 13.02
CA HIS A 232 6.10 -8.97 12.68
C HIS A 232 4.72 -8.33 12.88
N ARG A 233 4.63 -7.08 13.37
CA ARG A 233 3.34 -6.37 13.44
C ARG A 233 3.11 -5.53 12.18
N TRP A 234 2.69 -6.22 11.12
CA TRP A 234 2.02 -5.63 9.94
C TRP A 234 0.72 -4.86 10.29
N THR A 235 0.34 -4.81 11.57
CA THR A 235 -0.97 -4.39 12.06
C THR A 235 -1.18 -2.89 12.23
N VAL A 236 -0.22 -2.03 11.84
CA VAL A 236 -0.45 -0.58 11.84
C VAL A 236 0.21 0.04 10.61
N PHE A 237 -0.56 0.78 9.81
CA PHE A 237 -0.07 1.74 8.83
C PHE A 237 0.03 3.12 9.51
N PRO A 238 1.10 3.44 10.25
CA PRO A 238 1.22 4.74 10.86
C PRO A 238 1.36 5.82 9.79
N ARG A 239 0.75 6.97 10.07
CA ARG A 239 0.97 8.22 9.34
C ARG A 239 2.27 8.83 9.86
N HIS A 240 3.28 8.94 9.00
CA HIS A 240 4.55 9.60 9.30
C HIS A 240 4.51 11.03 8.77
N PRO A 241 4.69 12.06 9.60
CA PRO A 241 4.91 13.42 9.12
C PRO A 241 6.06 13.46 8.10
N LEU A 242 5.90 14.16 6.98
CA LEU A 242 6.87 14.07 5.89
C LEU A 242 8.28 14.60 6.23
N ASP A 243 8.36 15.54 7.16
CA ASP A 243 9.61 16.07 7.71
C ASP A 243 10.39 15.05 8.54
N THR A 244 9.75 13.95 8.98
CA THR A 244 10.41 12.82 9.65
C THR A 244 10.96 11.78 8.67
N LEU A 245 10.80 11.98 7.36
CA LEU A 245 11.31 11.08 6.33
C LEU A 245 12.59 11.63 5.70
N PRO A 246 13.41 10.76 5.07
CA PRO A 246 14.58 11.21 4.34
C PRO A 246 14.20 12.25 3.28
N PRO A 247 14.82 13.45 3.32
CA PRO A 247 14.59 14.47 2.33
C PRO A 247 15.11 13.99 0.98
N LEU A 248 14.38 14.32 -0.08
CA LEU A 248 14.71 13.92 -1.45
C LEU A 248 15.11 15.15 -2.27
N ASP A 249 16.02 14.95 -3.21
CA ASP A 249 16.32 15.93 -4.26
C ASP A 249 15.17 15.94 -5.28
N GLU A 250 14.09 16.64 -4.96
CA GLU A 250 12.86 16.67 -5.77
C GLU A 250 13.12 17.15 -7.21
N ALA A 251 14.14 17.98 -7.43
CA ALA A 251 14.54 18.45 -8.76
C ALA A 251 15.12 17.33 -9.65
N SER A 252 15.58 16.23 -9.06
CA SER A 252 16.10 15.06 -9.78
C SER A 252 15.01 14.14 -10.36
N PHE A 253 13.73 14.42 -10.06
CA PHE A 253 12.57 13.66 -10.54
C PHE A 253 11.88 14.44 -11.67
N THR A 254 12.33 14.19 -12.89
CA THR A 254 11.93 14.94 -14.10
C THR A 254 10.78 14.28 -14.87
N GLY A 255 10.26 13.16 -14.36
CA GLY A 255 9.24 12.31 -14.97
C GLY A 255 9.77 11.22 -15.88
N ASP A 256 11.10 11.08 -16.01
CA ASP A 256 11.73 10.07 -16.85
C ASP A 256 12.06 8.76 -16.13
N TYR A 257 11.93 8.72 -14.80
CA TYR A 257 12.27 7.57 -13.95
C TYR A 257 13.72 7.13 -14.12
N ALA A 258 14.66 8.05 -14.36
CA ALA A 258 16.07 7.74 -14.56
C ALA A 258 16.68 6.92 -13.41
N TRP A 259 16.19 7.10 -12.18
CA TRP A 259 16.59 6.30 -11.01
C TRP A 259 16.20 4.83 -11.10
N PHE A 260 15.09 4.53 -11.78
CA PHE A 260 14.59 3.18 -11.99
C PHE A 260 15.38 2.45 -13.11
N GLY A 261 16.18 3.20 -13.87
CA GLY A 261 16.94 2.71 -15.01
C GLY A 261 16.10 2.66 -16.28
N GLN A 262 16.22 1.58 -17.06
CA GLN A 262 15.45 1.43 -18.29
C GLN A 262 13.96 1.25 -17.99
N THR A 263 13.12 2.17 -18.45
CA THR A 263 11.65 2.17 -18.25
C THR A 263 10.91 1.21 -19.19
N GLY A 264 11.54 0.81 -20.29
CA GLY A 264 10.96 -0.12 -21.27
C GLY A 264 10.11 0.57 -22.35
N GLY A 265 9.60 -0.24 -23.28
CA GLY A 265 8.72 0.21 -24.36
C GLY A 265 7.34 0.59 -23.86
N ALA A 266 6.55 1.27 -24.70
CA ALA A 266 5.14 1.51 -24.42
C ALA A 266 4.37 0.19 -24.46
N LEU A 267 3.35 0.06 -23.61
CA LEU A 267 2.43 -1.06 -23.56
C LEU A 267 1.14 -0.70 -24.31
N ASP A 268 0.96 -1.27 -25.50
CA ASP A 268 -0.18 -1.00 -26.38
C ASP A 268 -1.55 -1.18 -25.69
N HIS A 269 -1.65 -2.09 -24.72
CA HIS A 269 -2.89 -2.34 -23.98
C HIS A 269 -3.13 -1.35 -22.82
N ARG A 270 -2.10 -0.62 -22.37
CA ARG A 270 -2.22 0.38 -21.29
C ARG A 270 -2.37 1.81 -21.81
N THR A 271 -1.81 2.11 -22.98
CA THR A 271 -1.95 3.43 -23.60
C THR A 271 -3.42 3.87 -23.76
N PRO A 272 -4.36 3.02 -24.24
CA PRO A 272 -5.78 3.39 -24.32
C PRO A 272 -6.43 3.72 -22.97
N VAL A 273 -5.90 3.18 -21.86
CA VAL A 273 -6.40 3.48 -20.51
C VAL A 273 -6.06 4.92 -20.14
N THR A 274 -4.80 5.32 -20.30
CA THR A 274 -4.37 6.70 -20.03
C THR A 274 -4.95 7.68 -21.03
N ASP A 275 -5.09 7.31 -22.31
CA ASP A 275 -5.67 8.17 -23.35
C ASP A 275 -7.13 8.52 -23.04
N ARG A 276 -7.91 7.55 -22.55
CA ARG A 276 -9.30 7.79 -22.14
C ARG A 276 -9.39 8.78 -20.98
N ILE A 277 -8.53 8.60 -19.96
CA ILE A 277 -8.47 9.50 -18.80
C ILE A 277 -8.03 10.90 -19.24
N ALA A 278 -7.00 10.99 -20.08
CA ALA A 278 -6.49 12.26 -20.61
C ALA A 278 -7.54 13.00 -21.45
N ALA A 279 -8.27 12.29 -22.32
CA ALA A 279 -9.34 12.86 -23.12
C ALA A 279 -10.48 13.42 -22.25
N ALA A 280 -10.84 12.72 -21.17
CA ALA A 280 -11.84 13.20 -20.23
C ALA A 280 -11.35 14.43 -19.44
N LEU A 281 -10.10 14.44 -18.97
CA LEU A 281 -9.49 15.59 -18.30
C LEU A 281 -9.37 16.81 -19.20
N ALA A 282 -9.07 16.61 -20.49
CA ALA A 282 -8.95 17.70 -21.45
C ALA A 282 -10.27 18.47 -21.63
N ALA A 283 -11.42 17.80 -21.44
CA ALA A 283 -12.72 18.47 -21.45
C ALA A 283 -12.89 19.48 -20.30
N ASP A 284 -12.14 19.29 -19.21
CA ASP A 284 -12.08 20.18 -18.04
C ASP A 284 -10.87 21.14 -18.07
N GLY A 285 -10.11 21.17 -19.17
CA GLY A 285 -8.89 21.99 -19.29
C GLY A 285 -7.69 21.46 -18.49
N LEU A 286 -7.74 20.21 -18.04
CA LEU A 286 -6.69 19.55 -17.28
C LEU A 286 -5.90 18.55 -18.15
N ALA A 287 -4.71 18.19 -17.70
CA ALA A 287 -3.85 17.21 -18.39
C ALA A 287 -3.31 16.17 -17.40
N LEU A 288 -3.05 14.95 -17.89
CA LEU A 288 -2.29 13.97 -17.14
C LEU A 288 -0.79 14.35 -17.12
N PRO A 289 -0.15 14.35 -15.95
CA PRO A 289 1.30 14.45 -15.84
C PRO A 289 2.01 13.35 -16.63
N ALA A 290 3.15 13.71 -17.22
CA ALA A 290 3.95 12.79 -18.04
C ALA A 290 4.51 11.63 -17.22
N ASP A 291 4.88 11.87 -15.97
CA ASP A 291 5.42 10.87 -15.05
C ASP A 291 4.35 9.84 -14.65
N PHE A 292 3.10 10.26 -14.42
CA PHE A 292 1.97 9.35 -14.22
C PHE A 292 1.74 8.49 -15.46
N THR A 293 1.71 9.11 -16.64
CA THR A 293 1.51 8.39 -17.92
C THR A 293 2.63 7.37 -18.14
N ALA A 294 3.88 7.74 -17.87
CA ALA A 294 5.02 6.83 -17.97
C ALA A 294 4.89 5.64 -17.01
N LEU A 295 4.52 5.87 -15.74
CA LEU A 295 4.33 4.80 -14.76
C LEU A 295 3.31 3.76 -15.24
N ILE A 296 2.21 4.21 -15.83
CA ILE A 296 1.12 3.32 -16.24
C ILE A 296 1.43 2.60 -17.57
N THR A 297 2.13 3.25 -18.49
CA THR A 297 2.25 2.78 -19.89
C THR A 297 3.59 2.16 -20.24
N ARG A 298 4.65 2.32 -19.43
CA ARG A 298 5.98 1.77 -19.75
C ARG A 298 6.15 0.37 -19.20
N SER A 299 6.65 -0.56 -20.00
CA SER A 299 6.65 -1.98 -19.66
C SER A 299 7.41 -2.37 -18.40
N ARG A 300 8.43 -1.59 -17.98
CA ARG A 300 9.18 -1.87 -16.75
C ARG A 300 8.69 -1.09 -15.54
N LEU A 301 7.93 -0.01 -15.75
CA LEU A 301 7.30 0.78 -14.70
C LEU A 301 5.90 0.29 -14.36
N HIS A 302 5.17 -0.22 -15.35
CA HIS A 302 3.83 -0.76 -15.17
C HIS A 302 3.83 -1.84 -14.07
N ARG A 303 3.00 -1.64 -13.05
CA ARG A 303 2.89 -2.52 -11.87
C ARG A 303 4.21 -2.69 -11.09
N CYS A 304 5.14 -1.74 -11.18
CA CYS A 304 6.33 -1.78 -10.32
C CYS A 304 5.96 -1.64 -8.84
N LEU A 305 4.93 -0.84 -8.53
CA LEU A 305 4.42 -0.64 -7.17
C LEU A 305 3.77 -1.92 -6.60
N ASP A 306 3.11 -2.71 -7.44
CA ASP A 306 2.49 -3.99 -7.06
C ASP A 306 3.51 -5.01 -6.51
N ARG A 307 4.81 -4.80 -6.72
CA ARG A 307 5.89 -5.67 -6.21
C ARG A 307 6.02 -5.62 -4.68
N ALA A 308 5.56 -4.55 -4.02
CA ALA A 308 5.64 -4.43 -2.57
C ALA A 308 4.68 -5.38 -1.83
N GLY A 309 3.82 -6.12 -2.54
CA GLY A 309 2.84 -7.04 -1.97
C GLY A 309 1.66 -6.30 -1.32
N GLY A 310 0.42 -6.74 -1.60
CA GLY A 310 -0.77 -6.10 -1.03
C GLY A 310 -1.14 -4.75 -1.65
N TYR A 311 -0.65 -4.43 -2.85
CA TYR A 311 -1.02 -3.21 -3.57
C TYR A 311 -1.31 -3.47 -5.05
N TRP A 312 -2.21 -2.67 -5.62
CA TRP A 312 -2.61 -2.76 -7.02
C TRP A 312 -2.64 -1.40 -7.70
N THR A 313 -1.89 -1.28 -8.79
CA THR A 313 -1.92 -0.13 -9.69
C THR A 313 -3.03 -0.32 -10.72
N ASP A 314 -4.19 0.27 -10.46
CA ASP A 314 -5.31 0.28 -11.40
C ASP A 314 -5.95 1.68 -11.50
N PRO A 315 -5.55 2.49 -12.49
CA PRO A 315 -5.97 3.87 -12.57
C PRO A 315 -7.43 4.01 -12.99
N VAL A 316 -8.18 4.80 -12.23
CA VAL A 316 -9.60 5.09 -12.43
C VAL A 316 -9.82 6.60 -12.32
N GLY A 317 -10.53 7.19 -13.27
CA GLY A 317 -10.87 8.60 -13.25
C GLY A 317 -11.12 9.17 -14.66
N PRO A 318 -11.21 10.49 -14.80
CA PRO A 318 -11.14 11.48 -13.72
C PRO A 318 -12.38 11.45 -12.82
N LEU A 319 -12.18 11.73 -11.53
CA LEU A 319 -13.22 11.85 -10.50
C LEU A 319 -13.30 13.31 -10.04
N PRO A 320 -14.48 13.79 -9.61
CA PRO A 320 -14.59 15.12 -9.02
C PRO A 320 -13.80 15.21 -7.72
N SER A 321 -13.09 16.33 -7.51
CA SER A 321 -12.43 16.60 -6.22
C SER A 321 -13.47 16.95 -5.15
N PRO A 322 -13.34 16.42 -3.92
CA PRO A 322 -14.18 16.83 -2.80
C PRO A 322 -13.83 18.21 -2.25
N LEU A 323 -12.72 18.81 -2.68
CA LEU A 323 -12.20 20.08 -2.15
C LEU A 323 -12.53 21.28 -3.04
N HIS A 324 -12.60 21.08 -4.36
CA HIS A 324 -13.01 22.13 -5.29
C HIS A 324 -13.66 21.55 -6.57
N PRO A 325 -14.78 22.12 -7.05
CA PRO A 325 -15.50 21.62 -8.24
C PRO A 325 -14.70 21.51 -9.55
N ASP A 326 -13.70 22.37 -9.80
CA ASP A 326 -12.92 22.31 -11.06
C ASP A 326 -11.61 21.51 -10.94
N ASP A 327 -11.34 20.93 -9.77
CA ASP A 327 -10.20 20.03 -9.60
C ASP A 327 -10.64 18.59 -9.84
N ARG A 328 -9.69 17.71 -10.17
CA ARG A 328 -9.96 16.30 -10.45
C ARG A 328 -9.02 15.39 -9.68
N LEU A 329 -9.47 14.17 -9.46
CA LEU A 329 -8.69 13.07 -8.91
C LEU A 329 -8.59 11.94 -9.93
N VAL A 330 -7.44 11.28 -10.01
CA VAL A 330 -7.29 10.01 -10.73
C VAL A 330 -6.72 9.02 -9.72
N LEU A 331 -7.42 7.93 -9.47
CA LEU A 331 -6.88 6.87 -8.63
C LEU A 331 -5.57 6.37 -9.23
N LEU A 332 -4.55 6.20 -8.39
CA LEU A 332 -3.23 5.73 -8.76
C LEU A 332 -2.99 4.31 -8.23
N LEU A 333 -3.18 4.11 -6.92
CA LEU A 333 -2.79 2.90 -6.20
C LEU A 333 -3.84 2.56 -5.14
N ARG A 334 -4.12 1.28 -4.96
CA ARG A 334 -4.94 0.75 -3.87
C ARG A 334 -4.11 -0.22 -3.04
N GLU A 335 -4.32 -0.21 -1.74
CA GLU A 335 -3.97 -1.35 -0.89
C GLU A 335 -5.02 -2.47 -1.09
N ALA A 336 -4.64 -3.74 -0.94
CA ALA A 336 -5.43 -4.92 -1.29
C ALA A 336 -6.76 -5.03 -0.55
N GLN A 337 -6.90 -4.45 0.63
CA GLN A 337 -8.13 -4.39 1.42
C GLN A 337 -8.97 -3.14 1.12
N ASN A 338 -8.51 -2.26 0.20
CA ASN A 338 -9.13 -0.96 -0.12
C ASN A 338 -9.31 -0.05 1.11
N CYS A 339 -8.52 -0.25 2.16
CA CYS A 339 -8.53 0.62 3.33
C CYS A 339 -7.68 1.87 3.13
N HIS A 340 -6.76 1.85 2.16
CA HIS A 340 -5.87 2.94 1.83
C HIS A 340 -5.74 3.11 0.32
N LEU A 341 -6.01 4.31 -0.17
CA LEU A 341 -6.01 4.62 -1.58
C LEU A 341 -5.20 5.90 -1.83
N TRP A 342 -4.42 5.88 -2.91
CA TRP A 342 -3.65 7.01 -3.36
C TRP A 342 -4.20 7.50 -4.69
N TYR A 343 -4.42 8.80 -4.78
CA TYR A 343 -4.92 9.48 -5.96
C TYR A 343 -3.89 10.51 -6.42
N LEU A 344 -3.80 10.69 -7.73
CA LEU A 344 -3.24 11.89 -8.32
C LEU A 344 -4.30 13.01 -8.24
N TYR A 345 -4.01 14.04 -7.46
CA TYR A 345 -4.78 15.28 -7.43
C TYR A 345 -4.31 16.20 -8.56
N LEU A 346 -5.27 16.71 -9.34
CA LEU A 346 -5.07 17.62 -10.45
C LEU A 346 -5.79 18.92 -10.14
N HIS A 347 -5.01 19.96 -9.84
CA HIS A 347 -5.54 21.28 -9.57
C HIS A 347 -5.75 22.04 -10.88
N ARG A 348 -6.78 22.89 -10.93
CA ARG A 348 -7.17 23.73 -12.08
C ARG A 348 -6.05 24.53 -12.74
N ASP A 349 -4.99 24.87 -12.01
CA ASP A 349 -3.86 25.65 -12.54
C ASP A 349 -2.79 24.77 -13.22
N GLY A 350 -3.02 23.47 -13.29
CA GLY A 350 -2.12 22.49 -13.88
C GLY A 350 -1.13 21.86 -12.90
N SER A 351 -1.07 22.34 -11.65
CA SER A 351 -0.29 21.67 -10.60
C SER A 351 -0.95 20.35 -10.18
N SER A 352 -0.13 19.44 -9.67
CA SER A 352 -0.60 18.12 -9.24
C SER A 352 0.19 17.62 -8.05
N ALA A 353 -0.36 16.65 -7.33
CA ALA A 353 0.32 15.96 -6.25
C ALA A 353 -0.31 14.58 -6.03
N VAL A 354 0.43 13.65 -5.43
CA VAL A 354 -0.14 12.40 -4.94
C VAL A 354 -0.72 12.64 -3.54
N VAL A 355 -1.99 12.33 -3.38
CA VAL A 355 -2.73 12.43 -2.12
C VAL A 355 -3.23 11.05 -1.67
N HIS A 356 -3.39 10.89 -0.37
CA HIS A 356 -3.92 9.68 0.27
C HIS A 356 -5.28 9.95 0.91
N THR A 357 -6.12 8.90 0.94
CA THR A 357 -7.33 8.84 1.77
C THR A 357 -7.62 7.39 2.16
N ASP A 358 -8.39 7.20 3.23
CA ASP A 358 -8.93 5.91 3.65
C ASP A 358 -10.28 5.58 3.01
N ARG A 359 -10.72 6.43 2.06
CA ARG A 359 -12.02 6.31 1.41
C ARG A 359 -11.87 6.01 -0.08
N ASP A 360 -12.63 5.01 -0.54
CA ASP A 360 -12.80 4.79 -1.97
C ASP A 360 -13.75 5.84 -2.56
N LEU A 361 -13.22 6.66 -3.47
CA LEU A 361 -13.92 7.73 -4.18
C LEU A 361 -14.40 7.29 -5.57
N THR A 362 -14.08 6.07 -5.98
CA THR A 362 -14.53 5.48 -7.26
C THR A 362 -15.91 4.83 -7.17
N THR A 363 -16.38 4.54 -5.95
CA THR A 363 -17.68 3.91 -5.70
C THR A 363 -18.71 4.95 -5.30
N GLU A 364 -19.96 4.73 -5.73
CA GLU A 364 -21.07 5.56 -5.26
C GLU A 364 -21.23 5.42 -3.74
N ARG A 365 -21.61 6.53 -3.09
CA ARG A 365 -21.81 6.55 -1.64
C ARG A 365 -22.97 5.62 -1.28
N SER A 366 -22.66 4.42 -0.81
CA SER A 366 -23.64 3.58 -0.13
C SER A 366 -24.11 4.31 1.13
N GLU A 367 -25.42 4.47 1.28
CA GLU A 367 -26.04 4.97 2.50
C GLU A 367 -25.55 4.16 3.70
N ARG A 368 -25.10 4.85 4.76
CA ARG A 368 -24.71 4.21 6.02
C ARG A 368 -25.80 4.48 7.03
N TYR A 369 -26.22 3.45 7.75
CA TYR A 369 -27.19 3.58 8.83
C TYR A 369 -26.53 3.34 10.18
N GLY A 370 -26.94 4.13 11.17
CA GLY A 370 -26.48 4.02 12.54
C GLY A 370 -27.08 2.80 13.25
N PRO A 371 -26.64 2.50 14.48
CA PRO A 371 -27.21 1.41 15.28
C PRO A 371 -28.70 1.60 15.61
N ASP A 372 -29.22 2.82 15.45
CA ASP A 372 -30.61 3.22 15.57
C ASP A 372 -31.39 3.15 14.24
N GLY A 373 -30.75 2.77 13.14
CA GLY A 373 -31.34 2.73 11.79
C GLY A 373 -31.43 4.09 11.11
N GLU A 374 -30.89 5.15 11.71
CA GLU A 374 -30.87 6.50 11.12
C GLU A 374 -29.75 6.65 10.10
N LEU A 375 -29.97 7.44 9.05
CA LEU A 375 -28.95 7.70 8.04
C LEU A 375 -27.78 8.48 8.67
N VAL A 376 -26.61 7.87 8.71
CA VAL A 376 -25.38 8.51 9.14
C VAL A 376 -24.84 9.35 7.99
N PRO A 377 -24.78 10.68 8.13
CA PRO A 377 -24.20 11.52 7.09
C PRO A 377 -22.75 11.08 6.85
N PRO A 378 -22.30 11.02 5.59
CA PRO A 378 -20.94 10.61 5.30
C PRO A 378 -19.97 11.59 5.94
N SER A 379 -18.98 11.06 6.67
CA SER A 379 -17.87 11.87 7.16
C SER A 379 -17.22 12.65 6.01
N PRO A 380 -16.74 13.88 6.27
CA PRO A 380 -15.93 14.62 5.32
C PRO A 380 -14.79 13.77 4.76
N VAL A 381 -14.46 13.94 3.49
CA VAL A 381 -13.31 13.24 2.91
C VAL A 381 -12.05 13.91 3.41
N GLU A 382 -11.24 13.17 4.16
CA GLU A 382 -9.91 13.60 4.56
C GLU A 382 -8.92 13.20 3.45
N LEU A 383 -8.31 14.21 2.82
CA LEU A 383 -7.19 14.04 1.91
C LEU A 383 -5.90 14.44 2.61
N SER A 384 -4.81 13.76 2.28
CA SER A 384 -3.49 14.06 2.83
C SER A 384 -2.43 14.04 1.75
N TRP A 385 -1.55 15.03 1.76
CA TRP A 385 -0.50 15.18 0.77
C TRP A 385 0.64 14.20 1.04
N CYS A 386 1.04 13.42 0.03
CA CYS A 386 2.07 12.40 0.17
C CYS A 386 3.35 12.70 -0.61
N ALA A 387 3.22 13.21 -1.84
CA ALA A 387 4.35 13.49 -2.72
C ALA A 387 3.98 14.55 -3.77
N PRO A 388 4.96 15.32 -4.26
CA PRO A 388 4.75 16.37 -5.26
C PRO A 388 4.51 15.81 -6.67
N SER A 389 4.89 14.56 -6.92
CA SER A 389 4.73 13.89 -8.22
C SER A 389 4.55 12.39 -8.06
N THR A 390 4.10 11.74 -9.13
CA THR A 390 3.95 10.28 -9.17
C THR A 390 5.32 9.60 -9.11
N GLU A 391 6.34 10.21 -9.70
CA GLU A 391 7.71 9.70 -9.65
C GLU A 391 8.31 9.74 -8.24
N VAL A 392 8.17 10.86 -7.52
CA VAL A 392 8.65 10.98 -6.13
C VAL A 392 7.93 9.99 -5.22
N PHE A 393 6.61 9.83 -5.42
CA PHE A 393 5.82 8.81 -4.72
C PHE A 393 6.38 7.41 -4.99
N ALA A 394 6.55 7.04 -6.25
CA ALA A 394 7.02 5.72 -6.65
C ALA A 394 8.42 5.40 -6.10
N TYR A 395 9.34 6.36 -6.14
CA TYR A 395 10.67 6.23 -5.56
C TYR A 395 10.60 5.92 -4.07
N ARG A 396 9.89 6.76 -3.29
CA ARG A 396 9.79 6.59 -1.85
C ARG A 396 9.10 5.28 -1.49
N PHE A 397 8.04 4.93 -2.22
CA PHE A 397 7.32 3.68 -2.03
C PHE A 397 8.23 2.45 -2.23
N LEU A 398 8.94 2.39 -3.35
CA LEU A 398 9.80 1.27 -3.69
C LEU A 398 11.05 1.18 -2.82
N ALA A 399 11.66 2.32 -2.46
CA ALA A 399 12.82 2.35 -1.56
C ALA A 399 12.45 1.76 -0.20
N ARG A 400 11.26 2.10 0.31
CA ARG A 400 10.77 1.58 1.58
C ARG A 400 10.42 0.10 1.52
N ALA A 401 9.76 -0.35 0.45
CA ALA A 401 9.44 -1.76 0.26
C ALA A 401 10.72 -2.62 0.16
N ALA A 402 11.73 -2.16 -0.58
CA ALA A 402 13.01 -2.85 -0.69
C ALA A 402 13.74 -2.95 0.65
N LEU A 403 13.75 -1.86 1.44
CA LEU A 403 14.33 -1.87 2.78
C LEU A 403 13.59 -2.80 3.74
N LEU A 404 12.25 -2.83 3.68
CA LEU A 404 11.46 -3.73 4.52
C LEU A 404 11.78 -5.19 4.21
N HIS A 405 11.79 -5.58 2.94
CA HIS A 405 12.16 -6.94 2.53
C HIS A 405 13.59 -7.28 2.94
N ALA A 406 14.55 -6.36 2.76
CA ALA A 406 15.92 -6.60 3.19
C ALA A 406 16.04 -6.81 4.71
N ILE A 407 15.25 -6.10 5.52
CA ILE A 407 15.19 -6.30 6.98
C ILE A 407 14.57 -7.66 7.32
N GLU A 408 13.46 -8.02 6.68
CA GLU A 408 12.74 -9.29 6.89
C GLU A 408 13.62 -10.49 6.53
N ASP A 409 14.30 -10.43 5.38
CA ASP A 409 15.20 -11.47 4.89
C ASP A 409 16.56 -11.47 5.64
N ARG A 410 16.74 -10.60 6.64
CA ARG A 410 18.00 -10.41 7.39
C ARG A 410 19.20 -10.14 6.48
N GLY A 411 18.97 -9.40 5.41
CA GLY A 411 20.00 -8.97 4.47
C GLY A 411 21.08 -8.15 5.17
N ARG A 412 22.32 -8.24 4.68
CA ARG A 412 23.42 -7.44 5.22
C ARG A 412 23.38 -6.05 4.59
N ALA A 413 23.77 -5.02 5.35
CA ALA A 413 23.86 -3.66 4.84
C ALA A 413 24.79 -3.52 3.62
N THR A 414 25.80 -4.38 3.50
CA THR A 414 26.72 -4.45 2.33
C THR A 414 26.05 -4.94 1.06
N ASP A 415 24.91 -5.60 1.18
CA ASP A 415 24.15 -6.16 0.07
C ASP A 415 23.04 -5.18 -0.40
N LEU A 416 22.87 -4.04 0.28
CA LEU A 416 21.95 -2.97 -0.12
C LEU A 416 22.57 -2.08 -1.20
N ASP A 417 21.73 -1.63 -2.14
CA ASP A 417 22.12 -0.56 -3.05
C ASP A 417 22.52 0.71 -2.26
N PRO A 418 23.52 1.47 -2.73
CA PRO A 418 23.98 2.69 -2.05
C PRO A 418 22.85 3.70 -1.74
N GLU A 419 21.84 3.77 -2.60
CA GLU A 419 20.69 4.67 -2.44
C GLU A 419 19.75 4.22 -1.31
N HIS A 420 19.50 2.91 -1.18
CA HIS A 420 18.78 2.35 -0.04
C HIS A 420 19.55 2.54 1.28
N LEU A 421 20.86 2.37 1.25
CA LEU A 421 21.71 2.61 2.41
C LEU A 421 21.71 4.09 2.84
N ALA A 422 21.74 5.03 1.89
CA ALA A 422 21.60 6.45 2.16
C ALA A 422 20.23 6.77 2.79
N TYR A 423 19.16 6.19 2.25
CA TYR A 423 17.80 6.33 2.79
C TYR A 423 17.71 5.82 4.24
N LEU A 424 18.24 4.63 4.51
CA LEU A 424 18.26 4.02 5.85
C LEU A 424 19.13 4.82 6.84
N THR A 425 20.27 5.33 6.38
CA THR A 425 21.17 6.18 7.19
C THR A 425 20.47 7.48 7.58
N SER A 426 19.76 8.11 6.63
CA SER A 426 18.99 9.33 6.89
C SER A 426 17.87 9.08 7.90
N LEU A 427 17.10 7.98 7.76
CA LEU A 427 16.11 7.56 8.76
C LEU A 427 16.70 7.40 10.16
N THR A 428 17.85 6.75 10.27
CA THR A 428 18.53 6.51 11.55
C THR A 428 18.99 7.83 12.19
N SER A 429 19.56 8.74 11.38
CA SER A 429 19.93 10.07 11.83
C SER A 429 18.72 10.86 12.34
N LEU A 430 17.61 10.88 11.59
CA LEU A 430 16.38 11.57 12.01
C LEU A 430 15.83 11.01 13.33
N ALA A 431 15.82 9.68 13.49
CA ALA A 431 15.42 9.02 14.73
C ALA A 431 16.31 9.41 15.92
N HIS A 432 17.62 9.58 15.71
CA HIS A 432 18.53 10.06 16.75
C HIS A 432 18.27 11.50 17.18
N HIS A 433 17.93 12.38 16.24
CA HIS A 433 17.64 13.79 16.53
C HIS A 433 16.27 13.98 17.21
N ALA A 434 15.29 13.13 16.90
CA ALA A 434 13.96 13.17 17.49
C ALA A 434 13.90 12.65 18.94
N ARG A 435 14.94 11.96 19.44
CA ARG A 435 14.97 11.51 20.84
C ARG A 435 15.13 12.72 21.76
N PRO A 436 14.21 12.93 22.72
CA PRO A 436 14.41 13.97 23.73
C PRO A 436 15.74 13.73 24.43
N ARG A 437 16.59 14.77 24.50
CA ARG A 437 17.81 14.71 25.30
C ARG A 437 17.40 14.28 26.70
N GLN A 438 17.84 13.10 27.13
CA GLN A 438 17.71 12.74 28.54
C GLN A 438 18.31 13.89 29.35
N PRO A 439 17.59 14.42 30.35
CA PRO A 439 18.16 15.42 31.23
C PRO A 439 19.46 14.82 31.77
N GLN A 440 20.58 15.47 31.47
CA GLN A 440 21.87 15.07 32.03
C GLN A 440 21.68 15.02 33.54
N ASP A 441 21.80 13.82 34.11
CA ASP A 441 21.77 13.62 35.55
C ASP A 441 22.68 14.67 36.18
N ARG A 442 22.08 15.58 36.95
CA ARG A 442 22.82 16.53 37.76
C ARG A 442 23.80 15.69 38.58
N ALA A 443 25.09 15.95 38.40
CA ALA A 443 26.15 15.31 39.16
C ALA A 443 25.75 15.28 40.65
N PRO A 444 25.91 14.14 41.34
CA PRO A 444 25.54 14.02 42.74
C PRO A 444 26.31 15.08 43.53
N THR A 445 25.56 15.99 44.18
CA THR A 445 26.11 16.93 45.14
C THR A 445 26.88 16.15 46.19
N ARG A 446 28.19 16.37 46.26
CA ARG A 446 29.04 15.84 47.34
C ARG A 446 28.42 16.26 48.69
N PRO A 447 28.28 15.35 49.66
CA PRO A 447 27.87 15.75 51.00
C PRO A 447 28.97 16.64 51.59
N CYS A 448 28.60 17.83 52.07
CA CYS A 448 29.47 18.65 52.89
C CYS A 448 29.71 17.93 54.22
N SER A 449 30.99 17.83 54.59
CA SER A 449 31.47 17.43 55.91
C SER A 449 31.20 18.48 56.97
#